data_AF-A0A4V3M6X8-F1
#
_entry.id   AF-A0A4V3M6X8-F1
#
_cell.length_a   1.000
_cell.length_b   1.000
_cell.length_c   1.000
_cell.angle_alpha   90.00
_cell.angle_beta   90.00
_cell.angle_gamma   90.00
#
_symmetry.space_group_name_H-M   'P 1'
#
loop_
_entity.id
_entity.type
_entity.pdbx_description
1 polymer ?
#
loop_
_entity_poly.entity_id
_entity_poly.type
_entity_poly.pdbx_seq_one_letter_code
_entity_poly.pdbx_strand_id
1 'polypeptide(L)' 'MLTIVGTDLPNPTPDTDAIAIQRIHLNLGIQGVAPSEASASGKCTFNNPYKGPMTLNCKGRVDGKPLVAVFRSDGLPPQ' A
#
# COMPACT_ATOMS: atom_id res chain seq x y z
N MET A 1 -10.65 -0.39 6.04
CA MET A 1 -9.88 0.21 4.94
C MET A 1 -8.51 0.63 5.43
N LEU A 2 -7.46 0.12 4.78
CA LEU A 2 -6.07 0.54 4.99
C LEU A 2 -5.66 1.40 3.80
N THR A 3 -5.13 2.59 4.06
CA THR A 3 -4.53 3.46 3.04
C THR A 3 -3.05 3.61 3.34
N ILE A 4 -2.21 3.34 2.35
CA ILE A 4 -0.76 3.54 2.44
C ILE A 4 -0.45 4.83 1.70
N VAL A 5 0.17 5.79 2.39
CA VAL A 5 0.54 7.08 1.82
C VAL A 5 2.05 7.13 1.68
N GLY A 6 2.51 7.56 0.51
CA GLY A 6 3.90 7.59 0.16
C GLY A 6 4.18 8.49 -1.02
N THR A 7 5.45 8.53 -1.40
CA THR A 7 5.94 9.23 -2.59
C THR A 7 6.50 8.23 -3.58
N ASP A 8 6.37 8.51 -4.87
CA ASP A 8 6.94 7.67 -5.91
C ASP A 8 8.46 7.55 -5.75
N LEU A 9 8.94 6.33 -5.98
CA LEU A 9 10.35 6.04 -6.17
C LEU A 9 10.64 5.98 -7.68
N PRO A 10 11.91 6.12 -8.10
CA PRO A 10 12.27 5.91 -9.51
C PRO A 10 11.72 4.57 -10.02
N ASN A 11 11.00 4.62 -11.14
CA ASN A 11 10.35 3.45 -11.71
C ASN A 11 11.38 2.34 -11.98
N PRO A 12 11.26 1.17 -11.34
CA PRO A 12 12.21 0.08 -11.55
C PRO A 12 12.13 -0.50 -12.97
N THR A 13 10.93 -0.58 -13.55
CA THR A 13 10.69 -1.04 -14.93
C THR A 13 9.40 -0.41 -15.49
N PRO A 14 9.09 -0.52 -16.80
CA PRO A 14 7.81 -0.07 -17.36
C PRO A 14 6.57 -0.79 -16.80
N ASP A 15 6.73 -1.98 -16.22
CA ASP A 15 5.63 -2.81 -15.73
C ASP A 15 5.62 -2.96 -14.20
N THR A 16 6.50 -2.22 -13.50
CA THR A 16 6.60 -2.25 -12.05
C THR A 16 6.87 -0.86 -11.50
N ASP A 17 6.10 -0.45 -10.52
CA ASP A 17 6.29 0.80 -9.80
C ASP A 17 6.57 0.56 -8.32
N ALA A 18 7.10 1.60 -7.68
CA ALA A 18 7.43 1.56 -6.27
C ALA A 18 7.13 2.90 -5.61
N ILE A 19 6.69 2.84 -4.35
CA ILE A 19 6.51 4.03 -3.49
C ILE A 19 7.31 3.87 -2.20
N ALA A 20 7.85 4.96 -1.69
CA ALA A 20 8.39 5.08 -0.36
C ALA A 20 7.26 5.39 0.63
N ILE A 21 7.08 4.53 1.65
CA ILE A 21 6.03 4.68 2.65
C ILE A 21 6.39 5.84 3.59
N GLN A 22 5.44 6.71 3.89
CA GLN A 22 5.57 7.80 4.85
C GLN A 22 4.62 7.68 6.04
N ARG A 23 3.41 7.17 5.79
CA ARG A 23 2.38 6.97 6.83
C ARG A 23 1.31 6.00 6.37
N ILE A 24 0.52 5.51 7.30
CA ILE A 24 -0.69 4.74 7.01
C ILE A 24 -1.92 5.38 7.64
N HIS A 25 -3.07 5.22 7.00
CA HIS A 25 -4.38 5.51 7.57
C HIS A 25 -5.17 4.22 7.73
N LEU A 26 -5.79 4.04 8.89
CA LEU A 26 -6.66 2.91 9.17
C LEU A 26 -8.06 3.41 9.52
N ASN A 27 -9.02 3.04 8.70
CA ASN A 27 -10.43 3.24 8.99
C ASN A 27 -11.09 1.86 9.20
N LEU A 28 -11.55 1.57 10.41
CA LEU A 28 -12.18 0.30 10.75
C LEU A 28 -13.63 0.18 10.26
N GLY A 29 -14.27 1.28 9.86
CA GLY A 29 -15.68 1.29 9.44
C GLY A 29 -16.67 1.01 10.58
N ILE A 30 -16.22 1.12 11.83
CA ILE A 30 -17.04 0.88 13.03
C ILE A 30 -17.64 2.21 13.47
N GLN A 31 -18.97 2.24 13.67
CA GLN A 31 -19.66 3.44 14.14
C GLN A 31 -19.11 3.91 15.49
N GLY A 32 -18.79 5.19 15.60
CA GLY A 32 -18.22 5.79 16.82
C GLY A 32 -16.71 5.58 16.99
N VAL A 33 -16.04 4.83 16.12
CA VAL A 33 -14.58 4.69 16.11
C VAL A 33 -13.99 5.58 15.03
N ALA A 34 -13.23 6.61 15.43
CA ALA A 34 -12.57 7.50 14.49
C ALA A 34 -11.46 6.78 13.70
N PRO A 35 -11.23 7.13 12.42
CA PRO A 35 -10.06 6.68 11.69
C PRO A 35 -8.76 7.12 12.39
N SER A 36 -7.71 6.31 12.27
CA SER A 36 -6.39 6.59 12.85
C SER A 36 -5.31 6.76 11.78
N GLU A 37 -4.24 7.45 12.15
CA GLU A 37 -3.03 7.65 11.36
C GLU A 37 -1.81 7.22 12.17
N ALA A 38 -0.83 6.63 11.50
CA ALA A 38 0.45 6.26 12.11
C ALA A 38 1.61 6.56 11.17
N SER A 39 2.75 6.96 11.76
CA SER A 39 3.99 7.19 11.01
C SER A 39 4.54 5.86 10.52
N ALA A 40 4.98 5.82 9.28
CA ALA A 40 5.47 4.60 8.67
C ALA A 40 6.68 4.87 7.77
N SER A 41 7.52 3.85 7.61
CA SER A 41 8.67 3.90 6.71
C SER A 41 8.84 2.57 6.02
N GLY A 42 9.43 2.58 4.83
CA GLY A 42 9.63 1.38 4.03
C GLY A 42 9.26 1.61 2.58
N LYS A 43 8.91 0.52 1.89
CA LYS A 43 8.67 0.54 0.45
C LYS A 43 7.53 -0.39 0.09
N CYS A 44 6.71 0.04 -0.86
CA CYS A 44 5.81 -0.83 -1.60
C CYS A 44 6.31 -0.99 -3.03
N THR A 45 6.11 -2.17 -3.60
CA THR A 45 6.29 -2.47 -5.03
C THR A 45 5.02 -3.07 -5.57
N PHE A 46 4.62 -2.67 -6.76
CA PHE A 46 3.44 -3.19 -7.40
C PHE A 46 3.62 -3.27 -8.92
N ASN A 47 2.95 -4.25 -9.52
CA ASN A 47 3.03 -4.50 -10.96
C ASN A 47 1.93 -3.72 -11.69
N ASN A 48 2.05 -3.55 -13.00
CA ASN A 48 1.05 -2.85 -13.81
C ASN A 48 -0.34 -3.54 -13.71
N PRO A 49 -1.38 -2.88 -13.17
CA PRO A 49 -2.70 -3.47 -12.99
C PRO A 49 -3.47 -3.69 -14.30
N TYR A 50 -3.03 -3.06 -15.40
CA TYR A 50 -3.62 -3.23 -16.74
C TYR A 50 -3.07 -4.45 -17.49
N LYS A 51 -2.11 -5.17 -16.90
CA LYS A 51 -1.46 -6.36 -17.49
C LYS A 51 -1.98 -7.67 -16.88
N GLY A 52 -3.13 -7.63 -16.18
CA GLY A 52 -3.73 -8.77 -15.50
C GLY A 52 -3.59 -8.68 -13.98
N PRO A 53 -3.65 -9.82 -13.26
CA PRO A 53 -3.57 -9.84 -11.80
C PRO A 53 -2.35 -9.10 -11.26
N MET A 54 -2.58 -8.13 -10.39
CA MET A 54 -1.52 -7.35 -9.74
C MET A 54 -1.20 -7.96 -8.38
N THR A 55 0.08 -7.90 -7.99
CA THR A 55 0.48 -8.04 -6.59
C THR A 55 1.12 -6.73 -6.12
N LEU A 56 0.61 -6.18 -5.04
CA LEU A 56 1.21 -5.08 -4.28
C LEU A 56 1.84 -5.67 -3.03
N ASN A 57 3.12 -5.39 -2.81
CA ASN A 57 3.90 -5.89 -1.69
C ASN A 57 4.57 -4.73 -0.97
N CYS A 58 4.25 -4.55 0.31
CA CYS A 58 4.80 -3.52 1.16
C CYS A 58 5.59 -4.14 2.31
N LYS A 59 6.81 -3.65 2.51
CA LYS A 59 7.65 -4.00 3.65
C LYS A 59 8.18 -2.73 4.30
N GLY A 60 8.08 -2.67 5.62
CA GLY A 60 8.44 -1.47 6.35
C GLY A 60 8.26 -1.57 7.85
N ARG A 61 8.06 -0.41 8.47
CA ARG A 61 7.72 -0.28 9.88
C ARG A 61 6.62 0.76 10.07
N VAL A 62 5.79 0.56 11.08
CA VAL A 62 4.77 1.51 11.56
C VAL A 62 5.01 1.69 13.05
N ASP A 63 5.26 2.92 13.49
CA ASP A 63 5.63 3.24 14.88
C ASP A 63 6.71 2.29 15.46
N GLY A 64 7.73 1.99 14.64
CA GLY A 64 8.84 1.10 14.98
C GLY A 64 8.55 -0.42 14.86
N LYS A 65 7.28 -0.82 14.74
CA LYS A 65 6.87 -2.24 14.59
C LYS A 65 6.93 -2.68 13.13
N PRO A 66 7.30 -3.93 12.83
CA PRO A 66 7.32 -4.43 11.45
C PRO A 66 5.97 -4.32 10.76
N LEU A 67 5.98 -3.84 9.51
CA LEU A 67 4.85 -3.84 8.60
C LEU A 67 5.15 -4.76 7.42
N VAL A 68 4.27 -5.73 7.19
CA VAL A 68 4.23 -6.52 5.95
C VAL A 68 2.79 -6.54 5.47
N ALA A 69 2.55 -6.03 4.26
CA ALA A 69 1.24 -6.06 3.63
C ALA A 69 1.38 -6.59 2.21
N VAL A 70 0.57 -7.59 1.87
CA VAL A 70 0.50 -8.15 0.52
C VAL A 70 -0.95 -8.10 0.07
N PHE A 71 -1.18 -7.39 -1.03
CA PHE A 71 -2.48 -7.32 -1.68
C PHE A 71 -2.38 -7.91 -3.07
N ARG A 72 -3.38 -8.70 -3.46
CA ARG A 72 -3.46 -9.29 -4.79
C ARG A 72 -4.81 -8.93 -5.39
N SER A 73 -4.79 -8.36 -6.60
CA SER A 73 -6.01 -8.14 -7.36
C SER A 73 -6.28 -9.31 -8.30
N ASP A 74 -7.54 -9.46 -8.70
CA ASP A 74 -7.96 -10.33 -9.80
C ASP A 74 -7.67 -9.75 -11.18
N GLY A 75 -7.26 -8.47 -11.25
CA GLY A 75 -6.98 -7.75 -12.50
C GLY A 75 -8.25 -7.28 -13.21
N LEU A 76 -9.42 -7.37 -12.57
CA LEU A 76 -10.68 -6.87 -13.12
C LEU A 76 -10.92 -5.43 -12.64
N PRO A 77 -11.55 -4.58 -13.47
CA PRO A 77 -11.98 -3.25 -13.03
C PRO A 77 -12.98 -3.35 -11.85
N PRO A 78 -12.98 -2.37 -10.92
CA PRO A 78 -13.99 -2.32 -9.86
C PRO A 78 -15.40 -2.20 -10.45
N GLN A 79 -16.37 -2.90 -9.85
CA GLN A 79 -17.80 -2.82 -10.18
C GLN A 79 -18.52 -1.75 -9.34
#